data_AF-E2BBC2-F1
#
_entry.id   AF-E2BBC2-F1
#
_cell.length_a   1.000
_cell.length_b   1.000
_cell.length_c   1.000
_cell.angle_alpha   90.00
_cell.angle_beta   90.00
_cell.angle_gamma   90.00
#
_symmetry.space_group_name_H-M   'P 1'
#
loop_
_entity.id
_entity.type
_entity.pdbx_description
1 polymer ?
#
loop_
_entity_poly.entity_id
_entity_poly.type
_entity_poly.pdbx_seq_one_letter_code
_entity_poly.pdbx_strand_id
1 'polypeptide(L)'
;VLHDNARPHVAKVVKKYLETLKWDVLPHPPYSPDIDPFDYWLFRRMQHDLAGHRFTFFTDIENWLQTWIALKDESFFRDGIRKLPEKWEK
;
A
#
# COMPACT_ATOMS: atom_id res chain seq x y z
N VAL A 1 10.23 6.99 -0.57
CA VAL A 1 9.44 5.75 -0.36
C VAL A 1 8.90 5.74 1.05
N LEU A 2 7.63 5.44 1.22
CA LEU A 2 7.04 5.06 2.51
C LEU A 2 6.72 3.57 2.43
N HIS A 3 7.26 2.78 3.35
CA HIS A 3 6.96 1.35 3.50
C HIS A 3 7.17 0.95 4.97
N ASP A 4 6.61 -0.19 5.36
CA ASP A 4 6.75 -0.73 6.71
C ASP A 4 8.18 -1.23 7.03
N ASN A 5 8.41 -1.59 8.29
CA ASN A 5 9.70 -2.07 8.78
C ASN A 5 9.89 -3.59 8.65
N ALA A 6 9.14 -4.26 7.76
CA ALA A 6 9.31 -5.70 7.55
C ALA A 6 10.78 -6.03 7.26
N ARG A 7 11.27 -7.16 7.80
CA ARG A 7 12.69 -7.57 7.68
C ARG A 7 13.22 -7.54 6.24
N PRO A 8 12.46 -7.98 5.21
CA PRO A 8 12.90 -7.87 3.82
C PRO A 8 13.12 -6.41 3.37
N HIS A 9 12.27 -5.47 3.79
CA HIS A 9 12.31 -4.07 3.36
C HIS A 9 13.47 -3.29 3.99
N VAL A 10 13.84 -3.63 5.23
CA VAL A 10 14.96 -2.98 5.94
C VAL A 10 16.30 -3.70 5.76
N ALA A 11 16.35 -4.77 4.96
CA ALA A 11 17.55 -5.53 4.69
C ALA A 11 18.62 -4.64 4.02
N LYS A 12 19.90 -4.94 4.31
CA LYS A 12 21.04 -4.16 3.80
C LYS A 12 21.06 -4.04 2.26
N VAL A 13 20.65 -5.10 1.56
CA VAL A 13 20.59 -5.11 0.09
C VAL A 13 19.53 -4.14 -0.44
N VAL A 14 18.35 -4.08 0.19
CA VAL A 14 17.26 -3.18 -0.22
C VAL A 14 17.63 -1.73 0.08
N LYS A 15 18.20 -1.44 1.26
CA LYS A 15 18.67 -0.09 1.61
C LYS A 15 19.69 0.45 0.60
N LYS A 16 20.70 -0.35 0.27
CA LYS A 16 21.71 0.01 -0.76
C LYS A 16 21.10 0.25 -2.13
N TYR A 17 20.09 -0.54 -2.51
CA TYR A 17 19.39 -0.36 -3.77
C TYR A 17 18.62 0.96 -3.82
N LEU A 18 17.88 1.29 -2.75
CA LEU A 18 17.15 2.56 -2.63
C LEU A 18 18.11 3.77 -2.61
N GLU A 19 19.25 3.66 -1.94
CA GLU A 19 20.33 4.66 -1.99
C GLU A 19 20.85 4.87 -3.42
N THR A 20 21.03 3.79 -4.18
CA THR A 20 21.50 3.85 -5.58
C THR A 20 20.47 4.56 -6.47
N LEU A 21 19.18 4.35 -6.21
CA LEU A 21 18.08 5.07 -6.86
C LEU A 21 17.90 6.52 -6.37
N LYS A 22 18.64 6.93 -5.32
CA LYS A 22 18.50 8.23 -4.65
C LYS A 22 17.09 8.48 -4.14
N TRP A 23 16.44 7.42 -3.64
CA TRP A 23 15.11 7.50 -3.09
C TRP A 23 15.17 7.69 -1.58
N ASP A 24 14.63 8.81 -1.10
CA ASP A 24 14.52 9.07 0.34
C ASP A 24 13.50 8.11 0.97
N VAL A 25 13.92 7.35 1.98
CA VAL A 25 13.04 6.48 2.76
C VAL A 25 12.46 7.29 3.92
N LEU A 26 11.15 7.43 3.95
CA LEU A 26 10.43 8.13 5.01
C LEU A 26 10.45 7.29 6.29
N PRO A 27 10.59 7.90 7.49
CA PRO A 27 10.53 7.17 8.74
C PRO A 27 9.13 6.58 8.94
N HIS A 28 9.08 5.30 9.31
CA HIS A 28 7.84 4.59 9.62
C HIS A 28 7.99 3.96 11.03
N PRO A 29 7.17 4.33 12.02
CA PRO A 29 7.18 3.66 13.33
C PRO A 29 6.82 2.16 13.25
N PRO A 30 7.33 1.33 14.18
CA PRO A 30 6.93 -0.07 14.26
C PRO A 30 5.43 -0.23 14.55
N TYR A 31 4.79 -1.21 13.90
CA TYR A 31 3.39 -1.58 14.13
C TYR A 31 2.37 -0.45 13.88
N SER A 32 2.61 0.38 12.88
CA SER A 32 1.74 1.53 12.56
C SER A 32 1.07 1.39 11.18
N PRO A 33 0.15 0.41 11.01
CA PRO A 33 -0.61 0.27 9.76
C PRO A 33 -1.57 1.45 9.53
N ASP A 34 -1.90 2.21 10.57
CA ASP A 34 -2.76 3.37 10.52
C ASP A 34 -2.13 4.56 9.78
N ILE A 35 -0.81 4.59 9.64
CA ILE A 35 -0.07 5.59 8.83
C ILE A 35 0.40 5.04 7.47
N ASP A 36 0.09 3.78 7.14
CA ASP A 36 0.38 3.24 5.81
C ASP A 36 -0.84 3.42 4.87
N PRO A 37 -0.74 4.26 3.82
CA PRO A 37 -1.82 4.45 2.85
C PRO A 37 -2.30 3.16 2.20
N PHE A 38 -1.45 2.15 2.04
CA PHE A 38 -1.88 0.86 1.52
C PHE A 38 -2.85 0.18 2.49
N ASP A 39 -2.52 0.13 3.79
CA ASP A 39 -3.35 -0.53 4.80
C ASP A 39 -4.63 0.25 5.10
N TYR A 40 -4.52 1.53 5.46
CA TYR A 40 -5.70 2.30 5.89
C TYR A 40 -6.58 2.74 4.73
N TRP A 41 -6.03 2.89 3.52
CA TRP A 41 -6.76 3.34 2.33
C TRP A 41 -7.03 2.16 1.40
N LEU A 42 -6.04 1.72 0.63
CA LEU A 42 -6.20 0.83 -0.52
C LEU A 42 -6.81 -0.52 -0.12
N PHE A 43 -6.12 -1.27 0.75
CA PHE A 43 -6.51 -2.62 1.14
C PHE A 43 -7.82 -2.64 1.91
N ARG A 44 -8.11 -1.63 2.73
CA ARG A 44 -9.41 -1.52 3.41
C ARG A 44 -10.58 -1.46 2.42
N ARG A 45 -10.48 -0.70 1.32
CA ARG A 45 -11.55 -0.64 0.29
C ARG A 45 -11.56 -1.92 -0.54
N MET A 46 -10.38 -2.43 -0.88
CA MET A 46 -10.26 -3.68 -1.62
C MET A 46 -10.91 -4.85 -0.86
N GLN A 47 -10.67 -4.97 0.45
CA GLN A 47 -11.27 -5.99 1.31
C GLN A 47 -12.79 -5.90 1.36
N HIS A 48 -13.32 -4.67 1.41
CA HIS A 48 -14.77 -4.46 1.35
C HIS A 48 -15.35 -4.99 0.04
N ASP A 49 -14.71 -4.67 -1.09
CA ASP A 49 -15.20 -5.08 -2.41
C ASP A 49 -14.91 -6.57 -2.71
N LEU A 50 -13.86 -7.13 -2.11
CA LEU A 50 -13.55 -8.57 -2.14
C LEU A 50 -14.55 -9.39 -1.32
N ALA A 51 -15.23 -8.78 -0.34
CA ALA A 51 -16.12 -9.51 0.55
C ALA A 51 -17.17 -10.29 -0.24
N GLY A 52 -17.26 -11.60 0.01
CA GLY A 52 -18.20 -12.49 -0.66
C GLY A 52 -17.75 -13.03 -2.02
N HIS A 53 -16.61 -12.58 -2.56
CA HIS A 53 -16.04 -13.21 -3.76
C HIS A 53 -15.42 -14.57 -3.42
N ARG A 54 -15.59 -15.53 -4.34
CA ARG A 54 -14.91 -16.83 -4.30
C ARG A 54 -14.23 -17.04 -5.64
N PHE A 55 -12.92 -17.20 -5.62
CA PHE A 55 -12.12 -17.44 -6.80
C PHE A 55 -11.79 -18.93 -6.89
N THR A 56 -11.76 -19.46 -8.11
CA THR A 56 -11.40 -20.88 -8.33
C THR A 56 -9.96 -20.99 -8.80
N PHE A 57 -9.54 -20.06 -9.67
CA PHE A 57 -8.20 -20.02 -10.23
C PHE A 57 -7.48 -18.73 -9.88
N PHE A 58 -6.15 -18.81 -9.87
CA PHE A 58 -5.29 -17.64 -9.66
C PHE A 58 -5.54 -16.55 -10.71
N THR A 59 -5.80 -16.95 -11.96
CA THR A 59 -6.14 -16.02 -13.06
C THR A 59 -7.41 -15.21 -12.77
N ASP A 60 -8.36 -15.76 -12.01
CA ASP A 60 -9.57 -15.03 -11.63
C ASP A 60 -9.24 -13.90 -10.65
N ILE A 61 -8.29 -14.15 -9.74
CA ILE A 61 -7.79 -13.16 -8.78
C ILE A 61 -7.04 -12.05 -9.52
N GLU A 62 -6.15 -12.41 -10.45
CA GLU A 62 -5.40 -11.44 -11.25
C GLU A 62 -6.34 -10.55 -12.07
N ASN A 63 -7.30 -11.13 -12.78
CA ASN A 63 -8.26 -10.39 -13.59
C ASN A 63 -9.13 -9.46 -12.74
N TRP A 64 -9.61 -9.94 -11.59
CA TRP A 64 -10.38 -9.14 -10.65
C TRP A 64 -9.56 -7.96 -10.12
N LEU A 65 -8.31 -8.20 -9.71
CA LEU A 65 -7.43 -7.16 -9.17
C LEU A 65 -7.13 -6.08 -10.22
N GLN A 66 -6.77 -6.50 -11.44
CA GLN A 66 -6.48 -5.57 -12.54
C GLN A 66 -7.71 -4.70 -12.86
N THR A 67 -8.88 -5.32 -12.94
CA THR A 67 -10.14 -4.60 -13.19
C THR A 67 -10.47 -3.66 -12.03
N TRP A 68 -10.32 -4.12 -10.79
CA TRP A 68 -10.62 -3.32 -9.59
C TRP A 68 -9.74 -2.07 -9.50
N ILE A 69 -8.45 -2.19 -9.83
CA ILE A 69 -7.50 -1.07 -9.88
C ILE A 69 -7.84 -0.13 -11.04
N ALA A 70 -8.10 -0.66 -12.24
CA ALA A 70 -8.42 0.14 -13.43
C ALA A 70 -9.72 0.97 -13.28
N LEU A 71 -10.64 0.51 -12.43
CA LEU A 71 -11.86 1.25 -12.08
C LEU A 71 -11.63 2.41 -11.10
N LYS A 72 -10.47 2.49 -10.44
CA LYS A 72 -10.15 3.61 -9.54
C LYS A 72 -9.59 4.75 -10.34
N ASP A 73 -10.17 5.93 -10.13
CA ASP A 73 -9.69 7.15 -10.74
C ASP A 73 -8.48 7.71 -9.97
N GLU A 74 -7.82 8.72 -10.54
CA GLU A 74 -6.64 9.32 -9.91
C GLU A 74 -6.97 9.95 -8.56
N SER A 75 -8.17 10.50 -8.38
CA SER A 75 -8.57 11.12 -7.12
C SER A 75 -8.62 10.12 -5.98
N PHE A 76 -9.05 8.88 -6.23
CA PHE A 76 -9.03 7.81 -5.25
C PHE A 76 -7.64 7.58 -4.64
N PHE A 77 -6.58 7.51 -5.46
CA PHE A 77 -5.23 7.33 -4.94
C PHE A 77 -4.71 8.58 -4.24
N ARG A 78 -4.98 9.76 -4.83
CA ARG A 78 -4.58 11.05 -4.29
C ARG A 78 -5.17 11.29 -2.90
N ASP A 79 -6.44 10.95 -2.71
CA ASP A 79 -7.16 11.14 -1.45
C ASP A 79 -6.63 10.23 -0.34
N GLY A 80 -6.22 9.00 -0.70
CA GLY A 80 -5.50 8.12 0.22
C GLY A 80 -4.26 8.79 0.79
N ILE A 81 -3.39 9.32 -0.08
CA ILE A 81 -2.15 10.01 0.33
C ILE A 81 -2.45 11.31 1.10
N ARG A 82 -3.46 12.09 0.69
CA ARG A 82 -3.81 13.36 1.34
C ARG A 82 -4.27 13.23 2.79
N LYS A 83 -4.70 12.05 3.22
CA LYS A 83 -5.05 11.77 4.62
C LYS A 83 -3.85 11.49 5.53
N LEU A 84 -2.66 11.36 4.95
CA LEU A 84 -1.45 11.02 5.69
C LEU A 84 -1.07 12.06 6.77
N PRO A 85 -1.15 13.39 6.52
CA PRO A 85 -0.89 14.38 7.57
C PRO A 85 -1.84 14.27 8.77
N GLU A 86 -3.15 14.13 8.53
CA GLU A 86 -4.16 13.96 9.59
C GLU A 86 -3.88 12.71 10.44
N LYS A 87 -3.35 11.65 9.81
CA LYS A 87 -3.02 10.40 10.48
C LYS A 87 -1.71 10.47 11.26
N TRP A 88 -0.79 11.35 10.86
CA TRP A 88 0.45 11.58 11.59
C TRP A 88 0.28 12.43 12.84
N GLU A 89 -0.77 13.26 12.87
CA GLU A 89 -1.09 14.16 14.01
C GLU A 89 -1.89 13.48 15.13
N LYS A 90 -2.45 12.30 14.86
CA LYS A 90 -3.25 11.52 15.82
C LYS A 90 -2.38 10.61 16.67
#